data_AF-A0A9E4Q139-F1
#
_entry.id   AF-A0A9E4Q139-F1
#
_cell.length_a   1.000
_cell.length_b   1.000
_cell.length_c   1.000
_cell.angle_alpha   90.00
_cell.angle_beta   90.00
_cell.angle_gamma   90.00
#
_symmetry.space_group_name_H-M   'P 1'
#
loop_
_entity.id
_entity.type
_entity.pdbx_description
1 polymer ?
#
loop_
_entity_poly.entity_id
_entity_poly.type
_entity_poly.pdbx_seq_one_letter_code
_entity_poly.pdbx_strand_id
1 'polypeptide(L)'
;MTTDNTSVKLGAKQAMERAIGATNVSDVVEGRAVDGVFPKVVATPNSVDELASVMRSAHQSGLAVAPWGGGTRIDLGNAISQLDVVVDLTC
;
A
#
# COMPACT_ATOMS: atom_id res chain seq x y z
N MET A 1 -19.93 1.73 -12.79
CA MET A 1 -18.64 1.58 -13.51
C MET A 1 -17.70 0.85 -12.57
N THR A 2 -17.65 -0.47 -12.66
CA THR A 2 -16.68 -1.30 -11.95
C THR A 2 -15.35 -1.20 -12.68
N THR A 3 -14.46 -0.34 -12.20
CA THR A 3 -13.06 -0.39 -12.59
C THR A 3 -12.56 -1.81 -12.32
N ASP A 4 -12.04 -2.48 -13.34
CA ASP A 4 -11.46 -3.82 -13.22
C ASP A 4 -10.37 -3.78 -12.14
N ASN A 5 -10.59 -4.55 -11.06
CA ASN A 5 -9.69 -4.61 -9.90
C ASN A 5 -8.26 -5.00 -10.31
N THR A 6 -8.11 -5.73 -11.41
CA THR A 6 -6.82 -6.13 -12.00
C THR A 6 -6.05 -4.92 -12.53
N SER A 7 -6.72 -4.08 -13.33
CA SER A 7 -6.14 -2.85 -13.88
C SER A 7 -5.70 -1.88 -12.76
N VAL A 8 -6.49 -1.75 -11.70
CA VAL A 8 -6.11 -0.88 -10.58
C VAL A 8 -4.97 -1.48 -9.75
N LYS A 9 -4.93 -2.81 -9.57
CA LYS A 9 -3.80 -3.49 -8.91
C LYS A 9 -2.49 -3.26 -9.65
N LEU A 10 -2.50 -3.41 -10.97
CA LEU A 10 -1.33 -3.17 -11.83
C LEU A 10 -0.86 -1.71 -11.75
N GLY A 11 -1.79 -0.76 -11.79
CA GLY A 11 -1.47 0.67 -11.67
C GLY A 11 -0.82 1.02 -10.33
N ALA A 12 -1.36 0.50 -9.22
CA ALA A 12 -0.79 0.71 -7.90
C ALA A 12 0.62 0.12 -7.78
N LYS A 13 0.83 -1.10 -8.28
CA LYS A 13 2.14 -1.75 -8.31
C LYS A 13 3.17 -0.92 -9.07
N GLN A 14 2.87 -0.55 -10.31
CA GLN A 14 3.79 0.25 -11.13
C GLN A 14 4.11 1.61 -10.50
N ALA A 15 3.14 2.25 -9.86
CA ALA A 15 3.36 3.53 -9.18
C ALA A 15 4.35 3.39 -8.00
N MET A 16 4.25 2.31 -7.22
CA MET A 16 5.17 2.04 -6.12
C MET A 16 6.54 1.58 -6.61
N GLU A 17 6.61 0.72 -7.62
CA GLU A 17 7.88 0.23 -8.20
C GLU A 17 8.71 1.39 -8.77
N ARG A 18 8.07 2.39 -9.38
CA ARG A 18 8.73 3.61 -9.84
C ARG A 18 9.24 4.48 -8.69
N ALA A 19 8.61 4.41 -7.52
CA ALA A 19 8.95 5.23 -6.36
C ALA A 19 10.14 4.66 -5.58
N ILE A 20 10.17 3.33 -5.35
CA ILE A 20 11.15 2.69 -4.44
C ILE A 20 11.80 1.42 -5.01
N GLY A 21 11.58 1.10 -6.28
CA GLY A 21 12.12 -0.08 -6.94
C GLY A 21 11.29 -1.36 -6.76
N ALA A 22 11.37 -2.27 -7.73
CA ALA A 22 10.57 -3.49 -7.75
C ALA A 22 10.89 -4.49 -6.64
N THR A 23 12.09 -4.44 -6.07
CA THR A 23 12.49 -5.30 -4.95
C THR A 23 11.79 -4.94 -3.65
N ASN A 24 11.31 -3.70 -3.52
CA ASN A 24 10.67 -3.18 -2.31
C ASN A 24 9.13 -3.13 -2.44
N VAL A 25 8.56 -3.76 -3.47
CA VAL A 25 7.13 -3.77 -3.74
C VAL A 25 6.65 -5.18 -4.01
N SER A 26 5.60 -5.60 -3.30
CA SER A 26 5.01 -6.92 -3.41
C SER A 26 3.52 -6.84 -3.73
N ASP A 27 3.05 -7.79 -4.54
CA ASP A 27 1.63 -8.04 -4.78
C ASP A 27 1.07 -9.26 -4.02
N VAL A 28 1.94 -9.88 -3.21
CA VAL A 28 1.60 -10.81 -2.11
C VAL A 28 1.19 -9.95 -0.92
N VAL A 29 -0.07 -10.04 -0.53
CA VAL A 29 -0.74 -9.13 0.42
C VAL A 29 -1.32 -9.88 1.63
N GLU A 30 -1.11 -11.19 1.69
CA GLU A 30 -1.53 -12.06 2.77
C GLU A 30 -0.98 -11.55 4.12
N GLY A 31 -1.87 -11.44 5.12
CA GLY A 31 -1.51 -10.92 6.44
C GLY A 31 -1.29 -9.41 6.50
N ARG A 32 -1.73 -8.65 5.48
CA ARG A 32 -1.72 -7.17 5.47
C ARG A 32 -3.12 -6.57 5.32
N ALA A 33 -4.15 -7.29 5.74
CA ALA A 33 -5.52 -6.77 5.72
C ALA A 33 -5.76 -5.75 6.86
N VAL A 34 -6.42 -4.64 6.52
CA VAL A 34 -6.91 -3.64 7.49
C VAL A 34 -8.43 -3.73 7.49
N ASP A 35 -9.04 -3.97 8.65
CA ASP A 35 -10.49 -4.24 8.76
C ASP A 35 -11.00 -5.33 7.79
N GLY A 36 -10.18 -6.36 7.52
CA GLY A 36 -10.51 -7.43 6.58
C GLY A 36 -10.43 -7.06 5.09
N VAL A 37 -10.10 -5.81 4.77
CA VAL A 37 -9.85 -5.36 3.40
C VAL A 37 -8.37 -5.55 3.07
N PHE A 38 -8.08 -6.23 1.96
CA PHE A 38 -6.71 -6.43 1.49
C PHE A 38 -6.26 -5.26 0.60
N PRO A 39 -5.00 -4.82 0.71
CA PRO A 39 -4.44 -3.85 -0.21
C PRO A 39 -4.23 -4.48 -1.60
N LYS A 40 -3.93 -3.61 -2.57
CA LYS A 40 -3.50 -4.05 -3.91
C LYS A 40 -2.02 -4.41 -3.92
N VAL A 41 -1.22 -3.67 -3.15
CA VAL A 41 0.24 -3.88 -3.01
C VAL A 41 0.74 -3.55 -1.62
N VAL A 42 1.87 -4.13 -1.28
CA VAL A 42 2.67 -3.79 -0.09
C VAL A 42 3.95 -3.12 -0.55
N ALA A 43 4.26 -1.95 0.00
CA ALA A 43 5.52 -1.24 -0.21
C ALA A 43 6.35 -1.29 1.09
N THR A 44 7.62 -1.68 0.98
CA THR A 44 8.54 -1.81 2.12
C THR A 44 9.71 -0.83 1.95
N PRO A 45 9.53 0.46 2.27
CA PRO A 45 10.61 1.43 2.20
C PRO A 45 11.68 1.16 3.27
N ASN A 46 12.94 1.40 2.92
CA ASN A 46 14.11 1.19 3.79
C ASN A 46 14.69 2.51 4.34
N SER A 47 14.06 3.64 4.01
CA SER A 47 14.47 4.95 4.48
C SER A 47 13.30 5.93 4.51
N VAL A 48 13.49 7.05 5.20
CA VAL A 48 12.52 8.16 5.21
C VAL A 48 12.33 8.75 3.81
N ASP A 49 13.38 8.80 2.98
CA ASP A 49 13.30 9.31 1.62
C ASP A 49 12.48 8.39 0.70
N GLU A 50 12.63 7.07 0.86
CA GLU A 50 11.79 6.09 0.17
C GLU A 50 10.33 6.20 0.64
N LEU A 51 10.08 6.32 1.95
CA LEU A 51 8.74 6.54 2.48
C LEU A 51 8.11 7.83 1.93
N ALA A 52 8.86 8.92 1.85
CA ALA A 52 8.41 10.17 1.25
C ALA A 52 8.08 10.00 -0.24
N SER A 53 8.85 9.19 -0.96
CA SER A 53 8.62 8.86 -2.37
C SER A 53 7.35 8.03 -2.58
N VAL A 54 7.08 7.05 -1.69
CA VAL A 54 5.82 6.30 -1.66
C VAL A 54 4.63 7.23 -1.47
N MET A 55 4.67 8.10 -0.46
CA MET A 55 3.55 9.02 -0.16
C MET A 55 3.31 9.99 -1.32
N ARG A 56 4.38 10.50 -1.95
CA ARG A 56 4.28 11.37 -3.13
C ARG A 56 3.62 10.64 -4.30
N SER A 57 4.07 9.43 -4.62
CA SER A 57 3.55 8.62 -5.72
C SER A 57 2.09 8.23 -5.50
N ALA A 58 1.73 7.84 -4.27
CA ALA A 58 0.36 7.53 -3.88
C ALA A 58 -0.57 8.74 -4.03
N HIS A 59 -0.15 9.92 -3.56
CA HIS A 59 -0.92 11.15 -3.72
C HIS A 59 -1.15 11.51 -5.19
N GLN A 60 -0.09 11.46 -6.02
CA GLN A 60 -0.18 11.74 -7.47
C GLN A 60 -1.12 10.77 -8.20
N SER A 61 -1.21 9.53 -7.71
CA SER A 61 -2.00 8.46 -8.31
C SER A 61 -3.39 8.30 -7.69
N GLY A 62 -3.74 9.11 -6.67
CA GLY A 62 -5.02 9.01 -5.95
C GLY A 62 -5.19 7.69 -5.18
N LEU A 63 -4.10 7.10 -4.68
CA LEU A 63 -4.10 5.83 -3.97
C LEU A 63 -4.26 6.03 -2.46
N ALA A 64 -5.14 5.26 -1.83
CA ALA A 64 -5.33 5.21 -0.39
C ALA A 64 -4.23 4.35 0.27
N VAL A 65 -3.62 4.89 1.32
CA VAL A 65 -2.46 4.30 1.99
C VAL A 65 -2.77 4.02 3.47
N ALA A 66 -2.37 2.85 3.97
CA ALA A 66 -2.34 2.55 5.40
C ALA A 66 -0.91 2.15 5.83
N PRO A 67 -0.39 2.67 6.96
CA PRO A 67 0.87 2.20 7.52
C PRO A 67 0.68 0.86 8.23
N TRP A 68 1.72 0.03 8.22
CA TRP A 68 1.77 -1.24 8.93
C TRP A 68 3.04 -1.32 9.78
N GLY A 69 2.85 -1.36 11.11
CA GLY A 69 3.90 -1.69 12.07
C GLY A 69 3.77 -3.13 12.55
N GLY A 70 3.74 -3.36 13.86
CA GLY A 70 3.55 -4.72 14.42
C GLY A 70 2.16 -5.34 14.23
N GLY A 71 1.22 -4.66 13.57
CA GLY A 71 -0.14 -5.17 13.28
C GLY A 71 -1.09 -5.35 14.47
N THR A 72 -0.67 -5.02 15.71
CA THR A 72 -1.41 -5.35 16.94
C THR A 72 -2.68 -4.54 17.20
N ARG A 73 -2.92 -3.48 16.43
CA ARG A 73 -4.06 -2.56 16.57
C ARG A 73 -4.64 -2.14 15.22
N ILE A 74 -4.53 -3.02 14.23
CA ILE A 74 -4.91 -2.68 12.85
C ILE A 74 -6.43 -2.60 12.65
N ASP A 75 -7.20 -3.10 13.62
CA ASP A 75 -8.66 -3.13 13.70
C ASP A 75 -9.26 -2.01 14.57
N LEU A 76 -8.42 -1.11 15.10
CA LEU A 76 -8.87 0.04 15.88
C LEU A 76 -8.95 1.28 15.01
N GLY A 77 -10.15 1.84 14.85
CA GLY A 77 -10.35 3.10 14.16
C GLY A 77 -11.72 3.22 13.52
N ASN A 78 -11.80 4.10 12.51
CA ASN A 78 -12.96 4.22 11.66
C ASN A 78 -12.88 3.19 10.53
N ALA A 79 -14.04 2.68 10.11
CA ALA A 79 -14.13 1.80 8.96
C ALA A 79 -13.52 2.45 7.72
N ILE A 80 -12.70 1.70 6.99
CA ILE A 80 -12.06 2.17 5.77
C ILE A 80 -12.95 1.95 4.54
N SER A 81 -12.97 2.94 3.63
CA SER A 81 -13.70 2.84 2.37
C SER A 81 -12.82 2.36 1.20
N GLN A 82 -11.50 2.41 1.35
CA GLN A 82 -10.54 2.10 0.30
C GLN A 82 -9.18 1.75 0.91
N LEU A 83 -8.51 0.75 0.33
CA LEU A 83 -7.13 0.38 0.67
C LEU A 83 -6.40 -0.05 -0.60
N ASP A 84 -5.41 0.73 -1.02
CA ASP A 84 -4.62 0.41 -2.23
C ASP A 84 -3.21 -0.02 -1.88
N VAL A 85 -2.56 0.71 -0.98
CA VAL A 85 -1.18 0.46 -0.59
C VAL A 85 -1.11 0.28 0.92
N VAL A 86 -0.51 -0.83 1.35
CA VAL A 86 0.03 -0.92 2.72
C VAL A 86 1.51 -0.58 2.67
N VAL A 87 1.94 0.30 3.57
CA VAL A 87 3.36 0.61 3.76
C VAL A 87 3.86 -0.15 4.96
N ASP A 88 4.67 -1.17 4.72
CA ASP A 88 5.25 -2.00 5.77
C ASP A 88 6.50 -1.35 6.35
N LEU A 89 6.45 -1.05 7.65
CA LEU A 89 7.49 -0.36 8.41
C LEU A 89 8.18 -1.31 9.41
N THR A 90 8.02 -2.64 9.27
CA THR A 90 8.68 -3.64 10.14
C THR A 90 10.09 -4.05 9.70
N CYS A 91 10.72 -3.26 8.83
CA CYS A 91 12.11 -3.45 8.40
C CYS A 91 13.10 -3.49 9.58
#